data_AF-A0A924L7W2-F1
#
_entry.id   AF-A0A924L7W2-F1
#
_cell.length_a   1.000
_cell.length_b   1.000
_cell.length_c   1.000
_cell.angle_alpha   90.00
_cell.angle_beta   90.00
_cell.angle_gamma   90.00
#
_symmetry.space_group_name_H-M   'P 1'
#
loop_
_entity.id
_entity.type
_entity.pdbx_description
1 polymer ?
#
loop_
_entity_poly.entity_id
_entity_poly.type
_entity_poly.pdbx_seq_one_letter_code
_entity_poly.pdbx_strand_id
1 'polypeptide(L)' 'MAAKVETVIIKENGQWAVDIIVISDDGVVRRRISTYRTEKLARISADLIRRAADRDIAGPHNG' A
#
# COMPACT_ATOMS: atom_id res chain seq x y z
N MET A 1 6.02 -4.84 18.09
CA MET A 1 5.91 -5.84 17.01
C MET A 1 6.29 -5.21 15.68
N ALA A 2 6.43 -5.99 14.60
CA ALA A 2 6.72 -5.44 13.28
C ALA A 2 5.46 -4.82 12.66
N ALA A 3 5.57 -3.61 12.11
CA ALA A 3 4.46 -2.98 11.38
C ALA A 3 4.15 -3.79 10.11
N LYS A 4 2.86 -3.98 9.82
CA LYS A 4 2.39 -4.63 8.59
C LYS A 4 1.74 -3.60 7.68
N VAL A 5 2.08 -3.66 6.40
CA VAL A 5 1.54 -2.77 5.38
C VAL A 5 0.76 -3.58 4.35
N GLU A 6 -0.45 -3.13 4.02
CA GLU A 6 -1.28 -3.69 2.96
C GLU A 6 -1.68 -2.61 1.96
N THR A 7 -1.89 -2.99 0.70
CA THR A 7 -2.40 -2.11 -0.35
C THR A 7 -3.74 -2.61 -0.85
N VAL A 8 -4.72 -1.72 -0.92
CA VAL A 8 -6.09 -2.03 -1.34
C VAL A 8 -6.46 -1.19 -2.56
N ILE A 9 -7.06 -1.84 -3.55
CA ILE A 9 -7.55 -1.20 -4.77
C ILE A 9 -9.07 -1.17 -4.71
N ILE A 10 -9.65 0.03 -4.76
CA ILE A 10 -11.11 0.24 -4.75
C ILE A 10 -11.54 0.92 -6.03
N LYS A 11 -12.62 0.44 -6.65
CA LYS A 11 -13.28 1.15 -7.75
C LYS A 11 -14.22 2.20 -7.18
N GLU A 12 -14.00 3.47 -7.53
CA GLU A 12 -14.74 4.61 -7.00
C GLU A 12 -14.92 5.67 -8.09
N ASN A 13 -16.14 6.13 -8.35
CA ASN A 13 -16.46 7.17 -9.34
C ASN A 13 -15.82 6.94 -10.74
N GLY A 14 -15.82 5.67 -11.20
CA GLY A 14 -15.22 5.29 -12.48
C GLY A 14 -13.68 5.26 -12.51
N GLN A 15 -13.04 5.56 -11.38
CA GLN A 15 -11.59 5.47 -11.19
C GLN A 15 -11.24 4.32 -10.24
N TRP A 16 -9.93 4.10 -10.08
CA TRP A 16 -9.36 3.06 -9.23
C TRP A 16 -8.46 3.70 -8.19
N ALA A 17 -8.96 3.81 -6.96
CA ALA A 17 -8.22 4.32 -5.82
C ALA A 17 -7.27 3.26 -5.28
N VAL A 18 -6.06 3.67 -4.93
CA VAL A 18 -5.11 2.86 -4.17
C VAL A 18 -5.03 3.46 -2.77
N ASP A 19 -5.40 2.67 -1.78
CA ASP A 19 -5.26 2.99 -0.36
C ASP A 19 -4.16 2.11 0.25
N ILE A 20 -3.38 2.67 1.17
CA ILE A 20 -2.45 1.94 2.03
C ILE A 20 -3.09 1.74 3.40
N ILE A 21 -2.93 0.55 3.98
CA ILE A 21 -3.32 0.22 5.34
C ILE A 21 -2.05 -0.13 6.11
N VAL A 22 -1.80 0.60 7.20
CA VAL A 22 -0.69 0.33 8.12
C VAL A 22 -1.27 -0.21 9.41
N ILE A 23 -0.84 -1.41 9.80
CA ILE A 23 -1.24 -2.09 11.03
C ILE A 23 -0.03 -2.12 11.95
N SER A 24 -0.21 -1.62 13.17
CA SER A 24 0.81 -1.53 14.20
C SER A 24 0.19 -1.80 15.58
N ASP A 25 1.03 -1.88 16.61
CA ASP A 25 0.57 -2.06 18.00
C ASP A 25 -0.28 -0.86 18.48
N ASP A 26 -0.04 0.33 17.92
CA ASP A 26 -0.78 1.56 18.24
C ASP A 26 -2.11 1.69 17.48
N GLY A 27 -2.38 0.77 16.55
CA GLY A 27 -3.64 0.70 15.81
C GLY A 27 -3.48 0.58 14.30
N VAL A 28 -4.59 0.83 13.60
CA VAL A 28 -4.73 0.68 12.15
C VAL A 28 -5.00 2.03 11.49
N VAL A 29 -4.19 2.40 10.51
CA VAL A 29 -4.36 3.63 9.72
C VAL A 29 -4.61 3.27 8.27
N ARG A 30 -5.64 3.85 7.67
CA ARG A 30 -5.92 3.75 6.23
C ARG A 30 -5.78 5.13 5.57
N ARG A 31 -5.01 5.20 4.48
CA ARG A 31 -4.79 6.44 3.74
C ARG A 31 -4.86 6.22 2.23
N ARG A 32 -5.57 7.10 1.53
CA ARG A 32 -5.55 7.14 0.06
C ARG A 32 -4.23 7.69 -0.43
N ILE A 33 -3.59 6.95 -1.33
CA ILE A 33 -2.35 7.35 -1.99
C ILE A 33 -2.66 8.13 -3.27
N SER A 34 -3.46 7.54 -4.16
CA SER A 34 -3.82 8.15 -5.44
C SER A 34 -5.02 7.47 -6.09
N THR A 35 -5.55 8.07 -7.16
CA THR A 35 -6.58 7.47 -8.03
C THR A 35 -6.04 7.32 -9.45
N TYR A 36 -6.42 6.22 -10.11
CA TYR A 36 -5.97 5.86 -11.44
C TYR A 36 -7.15 5.65 -12.39
N ARG A 37 -6.94 6.02 -13.66
CA ARG A 37 -7.91 5.85 -14.74
C ARG A 37 -8.21 4.38 -15.11
N THR A 38 -7.30 3.45 -14.81
CA THR A 38 -7.49 2.03 -15.09
C THR A 38 -7.01 1.16 -13.94
N GLU A 39 -7.63 -0.01 -13.78
CA GLU A 39 -7.29 -0.97 -12.74
C GLU A 39 -5.85 -1.48 -12.86
N LYS A 40 -5.37 -1.62 -14.11
CA LYS A 40 -3.99 -2.05 -14.40
C LYS A 40 -2.97 -1.07 -13.82
N LEU A 41 -3.20 0.24 -13.94
CA LEU A 41 -2.30 1.25 -13.37
C LEU A 41 -2.35 1.23 -11.84
N ALA A 42 -3.53 1.09 -11.25
CA ALA A 42 -3.68 0.95 -9.80
C ALA A 42 -2.95 -0.29 -9.28
N ARG A 43 -3.05 -1.44 -9.97
CA ARG A 43 -2.32 -2.67 -9.62
C ARG A 43 -0.81 -2.52 -9.67
N ILE A 44 -0.28 -1.87 -10.71
CA ILE A 44 1.16 -1.62 -10.82
C ILE A 44 1.63 -0.75 -9.64
N SER A 45 0.90 0.33 -9.33
CA SER A 45 1.23 1.18 -8.18
C SER A 45 1.16 0.42 -6.85
N ALA A 46 0.08 -0.33 -6.62
CA ALA A 46 -0.11 -1.11 -5.39
C ALA A 46 0.99 -2.15 -5.18
N ASP A 47 1.46 -2.82 -6.25
CA ASP A 47 2.55 -3.79 -6.17
C ASP A 47 3.89 -3.13 -5.88
N LEU A 48 4.17 -1.95 -6.47
CA LEU A 48 5.40 -1.19 -6.17
C LEU A 48 5.43 -0.74 -4.70
N ILE A 49 4.30 -0.23 -4.18
CA ILE A 49 4.19 0.19 -2.78
C ILE A 49 4.39 -0.99 -1.85
N ARG A 50 3.74 -2.13 -2.12
CA ARG A 50 3.90 -3.36 -1.34
C ARG A 50 5.37 -3.79 -1.27
N ARG A 51 6.05 -3.87 -2.41
CA ARG A 51 7.47 -4.27 -2.46
C ARG A 51 8.38 -3.30 -1.71
N ALA A 52 8.09 -2.00 -1.76
CA ALA A 52 8.84 -1.00 -1.02
C ALA A 52 8.63 -1.18 0.49
N ALA A 53 7.38 -1.35 0.92
CA ALA A 53 7.05 -1.59 2.32
C ALA A 53 7.65 -2.91 2.84
N ASP A 54 7.55 -4.00 2.07
CA ASP A 54 8.15 -5.30 2.43
C ASP A 54 9.66 -5.18 2.64
N ARG A 55 10.35 -4.37 1.83
CA ARG A 55 11.78 -4.07 1.97
C ARG A 55 12.07 -3.28 3.23
N ASP A 56 11.31 -2.23 3.49
CA ASP A 56 11.54 -1.34 4.63
C ASP A 56 11.23 -2.04 5.96
N ILE A 57 10.19 -2.90 6.01
CA ILE A 57 9.83 -3.70 7.19
C ILE A 57 10.90 -4.75 7.50
N ALA A 58 11.48 -5.39 6.47
CA ALA A 58 12.54 -6.37 6.67
C ALA A 58 13.85 -5.73 7.19
N GLY A 59 13.95 -4.40 7.20
CA GLY A 59 15.17 -3.67 7.52
C GLY A 59 16.24 -3.77 6.43
N PRO A 60 17.33 -2.99 6.54
CA PRO A 60 18.48 -3.15 5.65
C PRO A 60 18.98 -4.59 5.74
N HIS A 61 19.00 -5.29 4.61
CA HIS A 61 19.49 -6.68 4.54
C HIS A 61 21.01 -6.80 4.72
N ASN A 62 21.73 -5.69 4.85
CA ASN A 62 23.15 -5.67 5.16
C ASN A 62 23.42 -4.54 6.14
N GLY A 63 24.11 -4.87 7.24
CA GLY A 63 24.66 -3.90 8.19
C GLY A 63 25.81 -3.07 7.62
#